data_AF-R6E3P1-F1
#
_entry.id   AF-R6E3P1-F1
#
_cell.length_a   1.000
_cell.length_b   1.000
_cell.length_c   1.000
_cell.angle_alpha   90.00
_cell.angle_beta   90.00
_cell.angle_gamma   90.00
#
_symmetry.space_group_name_H-M   'P 1'
#
loop_
_entity.id
_entity.type
_entity.pdbx_description
1 polymer ?
#
loop_
_entity_poly.entity_id
_entity_poly.type
_entity_poly.pdbx_seq_one_letter_code
_entity_poly.pdbx_strand_id
1 'polypeptide(L)'
;MYDTSANRSYYAIFHAARAVLALDGLDFKKHSGVISNFQMRYIKTGIFDKQLSNIIKSAFSLRTESDYEDFYVIAKADVETQVKEADIFYHAISEYIHEKNKKEIRTTTLGAYNS
;
A
#
# COMPACT_ATOMS: atom_id res chain seq x y z
N MET A 1 4.16 -17.80 -15.50
CA MET A 1 2.81 -17.18 -15.50
C MET A 1 2.16 -17.19 -14.10
N TYR A 2 2.98 -17.18 -13.04
CA TYR A 2 2.56 -17.07 -11.62
C TYR A 2 3.53 -16.14 -10.86
N ASP A 3 4.82 -16.24 -11.19
CA ASP A 3 5.90 -15.26 -10.97
C ASP A 3 5.50 -13.80 -11.24
N THR A 4 4.75 -13.57 -12.31
CA THR A 4 4.37 -12.21 -12.75
C THR A 4 3.24 -11.61 -11.91
N SER A 5 2.41 -12.43 -11.26
CA SER A 5 1.26 -11.96 -10.47
C SER A 5 1.65 -11.56 -9.04
N ALA A 6 2.51 -12.35 -8.40
CA ALA A 6 3.05 -12.07 -7.06
C ALA A 6 3.90 -10.78 -7.03
N ASN A 7 4.71 -10.58 -8.08
CA ASN A 7 5.45 -9.33 -8.24
C ASN A 7 4.49 -8.14 -8.40
N ARG A 8 3.43 -8.27 -9.21
CA ARG A 8 2.47 -7.17 -9.45
C ARG A 8 1.70 -6.76 -8.20
N SER A 9 1.24 -7.70 -7.37
CA SER A 9 0.54 -7.38 -6.12
C SER A 9 1.44 -6.65 -5.13
N TYR A 10 2.70 -7.09 -4.98
CA TYR A 10 3.69 -6.39 -4.16
C TYR A 10 3.93 -4.96 -4.65
N TYR A 11 4.17 -4.78 -5.95
CA TYR A 11 4.42 -3.44 -6.50
C TYR A 11 3.20 -2.53 -6.40
N ALA A 12 1.97 -3.05 -6.53
CA ALA A 12 0.75 -2.27 -6.30
C ALA A 12 0.69 -1.72 -4.87
N ILE A 13 0.92 -2.58 -3.87
CA ILE A 13 0.96 -2.19 -2.45
C ILE A 13 2.08 -1.17 -2.20
N PHE A 14 3.27 -1.43 -2.76
CA PHE A 14 4.43 -0.55 -2.62
C PHE A 14 4.18 0.85 -3.20
N HIS A 15 3.63 0.94 -4.41
CA HIS A 15 3.33 2.22 -5.05
C HIS A 15 2.22 2.97 -4.33
N ALA A 16 1.19 2.27 -3.84
CA ALA A 16 0.13 2.88 -3.04
C ALA A 16 0.69 3.47 -1.73
N ALA A 17 1.54 2.73 -1.01
CA ALA A 17 2.21 3.25 0.19
C ALA A 17 3.11 4.47 -0.12
N ARG A 18 3.84 4.45 -1.26
CA ARG A 18 4.66 5.59 -1.70
C ARG A 18 3.81 6.80 -2.06
N ALA A 19 2.66 6.62 -2.70
CA ALA A 19 1.75 7.71 -3.04
C ALA A 19 1.24 8.43 -1.78
N VAL A 20 0.87 7.67 -0.74
CA VAL A 20 0.45 8.25 0.54
C VAL A 20 1.57 9.07 1.19
N LEU A 21 2.80 8.54 1.21
CA LEU A 21 3.96 9.28 1.74
C LEU A 21 4.26 10.55 0.93
N ALA A 22 4.07 10.50 -0.39
CA ALA A 22 4.25 11.66 -1.26
C ALA A 22 3.25 12.79 -0.98
N LEU A 23 2.03 12.49 -0.50
CA LEU A 23 1.08 13.50 -0.06
C LEU A 23 1.59 14.31 1.14
N ASP A 24 2.50 13.75 1.93
CA ASP A 24 3.17 14.43 3.04
C ASP A 24 4.58 14.92 2.63
N GLY A 25 4.91 14.93 1.33
CA GLY A 25 6.20 15.39 0.80
C GLY A 25 7.38 14.46 1.09
N LEU A 26 7.12 13.20 1.44
CA LEU A 26 8.16 12.23 1.80
C LEU A 26 8.46 11.30 0.62
N ASP A 27 9.74 11.17 0.27
CA ASP A 27 10.23 10.18 -0.68
C ASP A 27 11.46 9.43 -0.15
N PHE A 28 11.54 8.14 -0.47
CA PHE A 28 12.58 7.26 0.05
C PHE A 28 13.23 6.45 -1.07
N LYS A 29 14.57 6.41 -1.09
CA LYS A 29 15.34 5.69 -2.12
C LYS A 29 15.27 4.17 -1.99
N LYS A 30 15.00 3.65 -0.79
CA LYS A 30 14.97 2.20 -0.49
C LYS A 30 13.54 1.72 -0.32
N HIS A 31 13.22 0.54 -0.86
CA HIS A 31 11.89 -0.06 -0.71
C HIS A 31 11.51 -0.26 0.76
N SER A 32 12.44 -0.79 1.55
CA SER A 32 12.26 -0.96 3.00
C SER A 32 12.01 0.37 3.72
N GLY A 33 12.59 1.47 3.23
CA GLY A 33 12.35 2.81 3.76
C GLY A 33 10.91 3.28 3.58
N VAL A 34 10.33 3.07 2.39
CA VAL A 34 8.91 3.38 2.09
C VAL A 34 8.00 2.59 3.04
N ILE A 35 8.16 1.26 3.09
CA ILE A 35 7.31 0.39 3.89
C ILE A 35 7.40 0.72 5.38
N SER A 36 8.61 0.89 5.91
CA SER A 36 8.82 1.16 7.34
C SER A 36 8.22 2.52 7.75
N ASN A 37 8.39 3.55 6.92
CA ASN A 37 7.81 4.86 7.20
C ASN A 37 6.29 4.86 7.07
N PHE A 38 5.74 4.16 6.09
CA PHE A 38 4.29 4.01 5.95
C PHE A 38 3.69 3.32 7.20
N GLN A 39 4.26 2.19 7.61
CA GLN A 39 3.80 1.47 8.81
C GLN A 39 3.92 2.33 10.07
N MET A 40 5.03 3.07 10.22
CA MET A 40 5.24 3.94 11.38
C MET A 40 4.26 5.11 11.43
N ARG A 41 4.01 5.76 10.28
CA ARG A 41 3.29 7.04 10.24
C ARG A 41 1.78 6.90 10.10
N TYR A 42 1.30 5.82 9.48
CA TYR A 42 -0.13 5.65 9.22
C TYR A 42 -0.72 4.43 9.90
N ILE A 43 0.00 3.32 10.05
CA ILE A 43 -0.55 2.14 10.74
C ILE A 43 -0.39 2.27 12.25
N LYS A 44 0.83 2.55 12.75
CA LYS A 44 1.07 2.65 14.21
C LYS A 44 0.33 3.81 14.87
N THR A 45 0.03 4.85 14.12
CA THR A 45 -0.74 6.03 14.57
C THR A 45 -2.26 5.80 14.51
N GLY A 46 -2.71 4.69 13.94
CA GLY A 46 -4.13 4.34 13.83
C GLY A 46 -4.88 4.99 12.67
N ILE A 47 -4.18 5.63 11.71
CA ILE A 47 -4.80 6.14 10.48
C ILE A 47 -5.30 4.98 9.60
N PHE A 48 -4.55 3.88 9.56
CA PHE A 48 -4.93 2.64 8.91
C PHE A 48 -4.95 1.47 9.90
N ASP A 49 -5.79 0.47 9.60
CA ASP A 49 -5.88 -0.75 10.38
C ASP A 49 -4.56 -1.56 10.35
N LYS A 50 -4.27 -2.26 11.45
CA LYS A 50 -3.12 -3.17 11.56
C LYS A 50 -3.14 -4.28 10.52
N GLN A 51 -4.31 -4.67 10.01
CA GLN A 51 -4.46 -5.64 8.92
C GLN A 51 -3.61 -5.28 7.69
N LEU A 52 -3.45 -3.99 7.37
CA LEU A 52 -2.62 -3.56 6.24
C LEU A 52 -1.14 -3.92 6.45
N SER A 53 -0.67 -4.00 7.70
CA SER A 53 0.68 -4.45 8.02
C SER A 53 0.87 -5.94 7.70
N ASN A 54 -0.16 -6.76 7.92
CA ASN A 54 -0.12 -8.19 7.60
C ASN A 54 -0.14 -8.41 6.09
N ILE A 55 -0.97 -7.65 5.36
CA ILE A 55 -1.02 -7.67 3.89
C ILE A 55 0.35 -7.32 3.29
N ILE A 56 1.00 -6.27 3.78
CA ILE A 56 2.35 -5.89 3.33
C ILE A 56 3.36 -7.03 3.53
N LYS A 57 3.33 -7.68 4.70
CA LYS A 57 4.23 -8.81 5.01
C LYS A 57 3.98 -9.99 4.08
N SER A 58 2.71 -10.38 3.92
CA SER A 58 2.27 -11.45 3.03
C SER A 58 2.79 -11.23 1.59
N ALA A 59 2.53 -10.05 1.03
CA ALA A 59 2.97 -9.71 -0.32
C ALA A 59 4.50 -9.70 -0.48
N PHE A 60 5.24 -9.30 0.56
CA PHE A 60 6.71 -9.33 0.53
C PHE A 60 7.28 -10.74 0.60
N SER A 61 6.72 -11.60 1.46
CA SER A 61 7.09 -13.02 1.55
C SER A 61 6.83 -13.72 0.22
N LEU A 62 5.63 -13.56 -0.35
CA LEU A 62 5.27 -14.19 -1.62
C LEU A 62 6.19 -13.73 -2.77
N ARG A 63 6.53 -12.44 -2.83
CA ARG A 63 7.50 -11.93 -3.81
C ARG A 63 8.85 -12.64 -3.63
N THR A 64 9.34 -12.73 -2.40
CA THR A 64 10.62 -13.36 -2.09
C THR A 64 10.59 -14.83 -2.48
N GLU A 65 9.55 -15.57 -2.08
CA GLU A 65 9.36 -16.98 -2.42
C GLU A 65 9.28 -17.17 -3.95
N SER A 66 8.60 -16.30 -4.68
CA SER A 66 8.51 -16.40 -6.15
C SER A 66 9.84 -16.19 -6.88
N ASP A 67 10.80 -15.48 -6.28
CA ASP A 67 12.14 -15.25 -6.85
C ASP A 67 13.10 -16.44 -6.57
N TYR A 68 12.75 -17.35 -5.66
CA TYR A 68 13.61 -18.46 -5.20
C TYR A 68 13.13 -19.86 -5.62
N GLU A 69 12.00 -19.99 -6.33
CA GLU A 69 11.29 -21.26 -6.39
C GLU A 69 11.31 -21.98 -7.75
N ASP A 70 12.20 -22.99 -7.81
CA ASP A 70 12.16 -24.17 -8.68
C ASP A 70 11.30 -25.30 -8.06
N PHE A 71 10.72 -25.14 -6.84
CA PHE A 71 10.00 -26.19 -6.09
C PHE A 71 8.63 -25.80 -5.48
N TYR A 72 8.24 -24.53 -5.48
CA TYR A 72 6.99 -24.06 -4.90
C TYR A 72 5.95 -23.97 -5.98
N VAL A 73 5.16 -25.02 -6.03
CA VAL A 73 3.86 -24.99 -6.67
C VAL A 73 3.02 -23.99 -5.87
N ILE A 74 3.07 -22.72 -6.27
CA ILE A 74 2.19 -21.66 -5.73
C ILE A 74 0.77 -22.20 -5.78
N ALA A 75 0.17 -22.46 -4.61
CA ALA A 75 -1.17 -23.02 -4.58
C ALA A 75 -2.14 -21.93 -5.04
N LYS A 76 -3.13 -22.31 -5.85
CA LYS A 76 -4.17 -21.38 -6.35
C LYS A 76 -4.82 -20.56 -5.22
N ALA A 77 -4.95 -21.15 -4.03
CA ALA A 77 -5.48 -20.50 -2.84
C ALA A 77 -4.63 -19.31 -2.33
N ASP A 78 -3.30 -19.38 -2.46
CA ASP A 78 -2.39 -18.31 -2.05
C ASP A 78 -2.53 -17.11 -3.00
N VAL A 79 -2.67 -17.38 -4.30
CA VAL A 79 -2.94 -16.35 -5.31
C VAL A 79 -4.29 -15.66 -5.07
N GLU A 80 -5.35 -16.42 -4.81
CA GLU A 80 -6.68 -15.87 -4.53
C GLU A 80 -6.70 -15.02 -3.25
N THR A 81 -5.98 -15.45 -2.22
CA THR A 81 -5.81 -14.68 -0.98
C THR A 81 -5.06 -13.38 -1.26
N GLN A 82 -3.97 -13.45 -2.00
CA GLN A 82 -3.14 -12.28 -2.33
C GLN A 82 -3.92 -11.22 -3.13
N VAL A 83 -4.77 -11.64 -4.06
CA VAL A 83 -5.62 -10.72 -4.84
C VAL A 83 -6.62 -10.01 -3.93
N LYS A 84 -7.28 -10.73 -3.01
CA LYS A 84 -8.20 -10.14 -2.04
C LYS A 84 -7.49 -9.15 -1.11
N GLU A 85 -6.31 -9.53 -0.63
CA GLU A 85 -5.48 -8.67 0.23
C GLU A 85 -5.04 -7.39 -0.49
N ALA A 86 -4.63 -7.49 -1.75
CA ALA A 86 -4.27 -6.33 -2.56
C ALA A 86 -5.47 -5.40 -2.79
N ASP A 87 -6.68 -5.95 -2.99
CA ASP A 87 -7.91 -5.20 -3.16
C ASP A 87 -8.29 -4.42 -1.89
N ILE A 88 -8.23 -5.08 -0.72
CA ILE A 88 -8.44 -4.43 0.59
C ILE A 88 -7.46 -3.27 0.79
N PHE A 89 -6.17 -3.50 0.47
CA PHE A 89 -5.15 -2.46 0.58
C PHE A 89 -5.46 -1.28 -0.35
N TYR A 90 -5.76 -1.56 -1.61
CA TYR A 90 -6.07 -0.55 -2.60
C TYR A 90 -7.27 0.32 -2.19
N HIS A 91 -8.36 -0.30 -1.74
CA HIS A 91 -9.55 0.41 -1.29
C HIS A 91 -9.26 1.34 -0.12
N ALA A 92 -8.55 0.86 0.90
CA ALA A 92 -8.18 1.67 2.06
C ALA A 92 -7.34 2.90 1.67
N ILE A 93 -6.37 2.73 0.77
CA ILE A 93 -5.56 3.86 0.28
C ILE A 93 -6.38 4.83 -0.57
N SER A 94 -7.22 4.31 -1.47
CA SER A 94 -8.05 5.12 -2.37
C SER A 94 -9.03 5.99 -1.59
N GLU A 95 -9.71 5.43 -0.59
CA GLU A 95 -10.60 6.15 0.31
C GLU A 95 -9.86 7.26 1.06
N TYR A 96 -8.69 6.95 1.64
CA TYR A 96 -7.87 7.92 2.35
C TYR A 96 -7.46 9.11 1.46
N ILE A 97 -6.96 8.83 0.25
CA ILE A 97 -6.55 9.88 -0.70
C ILE A 97 -7.75 10.74 -1.09
N HIS A 98 -8.90 10.11 -1.36
CA HIS A 98 -10.11 10.82 -1.73
C HIS A 98 -10.62 11.74 -0.61
N GLU A 99 -10.57 11.28 0.65
CA GLU A 99 -10.90 12.08 1.81
C GLU A 99 -9.93 13.26 2.04
N LYS A 100 -8.63 13.02 1.89
CA LYS A 100 -7.59 14.06 1.99
C LYS A 100 -7.82 15.17 0.96
N ASN A 101 -8.03 14.80 -0.30
CA ASN A 101 -8.27 15.75 -1.39
C ASN A 101 -9.57 16.57 -1.16
N LYS A 102 -10.63 15.95 -0.65
CA LYS A 102 -11.88 16.67 -0.27
C LYS A 102 -11.64 17.71 0.82
N LYS A 103 -10.85 17.38 1.85
CA LYS A 103 -10.52 18.31 2.95
C LYS A 103 -9.68 19.49 2.45
N GLU A 104 -8.72 19.24 1.57
CA GLU A 104 -7.88 20.31 1.00
C GLU A 104 -8.70 21.30 0.17
N ILE A 105 -9.59 20.83 -0.71
CA ILE A 105 -10.50 21.67 -1.52
C ILE A 105 -11.42 22.53 -0.65
N ARG A 106 -12.00 21.94 0.41
CA ARG A 106 -12.85 22.68 1.35
C ARG A 106 -12.07 23.78 2.09
N THR A 107 -10.81 23.52 2.43
CA THR A 107 -9.95 24.48 3.14
C THR A 107 -9.53 25.64 2.23
N THR A 108 -9.23 25.38 0.95
CA THR A 108 -8.89 26.44 -0.02
C THR A 108 -10.09 27.32 -0.37
N THR A 109 -11.29 26.75 -0.45
CA THR A 109 -12.52 27.51 -0.78
C THR A 109 -12.93 28.47 0.35
N LEU A 110 -12.69 28.11 1.62
CA LEU A 110 -12.95 28.98 2.78
C LEU A 110 -11.89 30.08 2.98
N GLY A 111 -10.65 29.86 2.53
CA GLY A 111 -9.58 30.87 2.56
C GLY A 111 -9.76 31.99 1.53
N ALA A 112 -10.34 31.69 0.37
CA ALA A 112 -10.57 32.66 -0.71
C ALA A 112 -11.75 33.62 -0.47
N TYR A 113 -12.60 33.35 0.53
CA TYR A 113 -13.78 34.18 0.84
C TYR A 113 -13.56 35.14 2.03
N ASN A 114 -12.37 35.11 2.65
CA ASN A 114 -12.00 35.95 3.80
C ASN A 114 -10.77 36.84 3.51
N SER A 115 -10.53 37.19 2.24
CA SER A 115 -9.43 38.08 1.79
C SER A 115 -9.96 39.14 0.85
#